data_AF-A0A6G0LQ75-F1
#
_entry.id   AF-A0A6G0LQ75-F1
#
_cell.length_a   1.000
_cell.length_b   1.000
_cell.length_c   1.000
_cell.angle_alpha   90.00
_cell.angle_beta   90.00
_cell.angle_gamma   90.00
#
_symmetry.space_group_name_H-M   'P 1'
#
loop_
_entity.id
_entity.type
_entity.pdbx_description
1 polymer ?
#
loop_
_entity_poly.entity_id
_entity_poly.type
_entity_poly.pdbx_seq_one_letter_code
_entity_poly.pdbx_strand_id
1 'polypeptide(L)'
;MPLQAACQVCGPRAGVAPESLFKCSRCQAVLDCGREHQTTHFPAHKALCRRIKKMRDLMEQEAHEVRNADEDDWTPANAFETHAGNFWKIHSTRPYMSAKMDLIRGLGRDRLVRSVPSSERKHAQS
;
A
#
# COMPACT_ATOMS: atom_id res chain seq x y z
N MET A 1 -4.64 0.72 -6.37
CA MET A 1 -4.36 -0.64 -6.89
C MET A 1 -4.18 -1.58 -5.71
N PRO A 2 -5.17 -2.41 -5.34
CA PRO A 2 -4.94 -3.50 -4.38
C PRO A 2 -3.96 -4.50 -4.99
N LEU A 3 -2.99 -4.98 -4.20
CA LEU A 3 -1.91 -5.86 -4.67
C LEU A 3 -2.33 -7.32 -4.81
N GLN A 4 -3.39 -7.71 -4.10
CA GLN A 4 -4.07 -8.99 -4.24
C GLN A 4 -5.40 -8.76 -4.94
N ALA A 5 -5.78 -9.68 -5.83
CA ALA A 5 -7.11 -9.73 -6.44
C ALA A 5 -8.00 -10.83 -5.82
N ALA A 6 -7.56 -11.41 -4.70
CA ALA A 6 -8.20 -12.55 -4.06
C ALA A 6 -8.12 -12.43 -2.54
N CYS A 7 -8.99 -13.16 -1.85
CA CYS A 7 -8.96 -13.22 -0.39
C CYS A 7 -7.70 -13.93 0.08
N GLN A 8 -7.07 -13.39 1.12
CA GLN A 8 -5.79 -13.93 1.59
C GLN A 8 -5.91 -15.26 2.34
N VAL A 9 -7.12 -15.61 2.76
CA VAL A 9 -7.43 -16.90 3.41
C VAL A 9 -7.97 -17.91 2.40
N CYS A 10 -8.96 -17.53 1.59
CA CYS A 10 -9.58 -18.46 0.63
C CYS A 10 -8.78 -18.67 -0.66
N GLY A 11 -7.89 -17.74 -1.01
CA GLY A 11 -7.32 -17.68 -2.34
C GLY A 11 -8.34 -17.27 -3.42
N PRO A 12 -7.98 -17.41 -4.71
CA PRO A 12 -8.86 -17.11 -5.84
C PRO A 12 -10.07 -18.04 -5.87
N ARG A 13 -11.27 -17.50 -6.07
CA ARG A 13 -12.51 -18.27 -6.22
C ARG A 13 -13.30 -17.78 -7.43
N ALA A 14 -13.87 -18.71 -8.20
CA ALA A 14 -14.74 -18.36 -9.32
C ALA A 14 -15.96 -17.56 -8.81
N GLY A 15 -16.32 -16.50 -9.53
CA GLY A 15 -17.45 -15.62 -9.18
C GLY A 15 -17.18 -14.60 -8.07
N VAL A 16 -16.00 -14.57 -7.46
CA VAL A 16 -15.62 -13.54 -6.49
C VAL A 16 -14.76 -12.49 -7.17
N ALA A 17 -15.38 -11.36 -7.51
CA ALA A 17 -14.67 -10.23 -8.09
C ALA A 17 -13.83 -9.51 -7.02
N PRO A 18 -12.62 -9.02 -7.32
CA PRO A 18 -11.77 -8.34 -6.34
C PRO A 18 -12.42 -7.08 -5.73
N GLU A 19 -13.35 -6.46 -6.44
CA GLU A 19 -14.13 -5.32 -5.96
C GLU A 19 -15.14 -5.71 -4.88
N SER A 20 -15.58 -6.97 -4.86
CA SER A 20 -16.48 -7.52 -3.83
C SER A 20 -15.76 -7.89 -2.53
N LEU A 21 -14.43 -7.81 -2.50
CA LEU A 21 -13.62 -8.11 -1.32
C LEU A 21 -13.42 -6.88 -0.43
N PHE A 22 -13.39 -7.12 0.87
CA PHE A 22 -13.11 -6.11 1.87
C PHE A 22 -11.62 -5.82 1.94
N LYS A 23 -11.26 -4.55 1.75
CA LYS A 23 -9.91 -4.06 2.00
C LYS A 23 -9.68 -3.90 3.50
N CYS A 24 -8.50 -4.27 3.97
CA CYS A 24 -8.08 -3.91 5.32
C CYS A 24 -8.12 -2.38 5.48
N SER A 25 -8.93 -1.86 6.40
CA SER A 25 -9.12 -0.42 6.59
C SER A 25 -7.82 0.32 6.96
N ARG A 26 -6.90 -0.38 7.62
CA ARG A 26 -5.64 0.20 8.09
C ARG A 26 -4.56 0.28 7.03
N CYS A 27 -4.34 -0.76 6.24
CA CYS A 27 -3.25 -0.77 5.25
C CYS A 27 -3.76 -0.64 3.80
N GLN A 28 -5.02 -0.97 3.55
CA GLN A 28 -5.67 -0.99 2.22
C GLN A 28 -4.98 -1.90 1.17
N ALA A 29 -4.04 -2.73 1.59
CA ALA A 29 -3.22 -3.58 0.72
C ALA A 29 -3.69 -5.04 0.65
N VAL A 30 -4.36 -5.53 1.69
CA VAL A 30 -4.85 -6.91 1.81
C VAL A 30 -6.36 -6.93 1.57
N LEU A 31 -6.82 -7.97 0.87
CA LEU A 31 -8.23 -8.23 0.60
C LEU A 31 -8.71 -9.49 1.35
N ASP A 32 -9.90 -9.40 1.92
CA ASP A 32 -10.57 -10.49 2.63
C ASP A 32 -12.04 -10.57 2.21
N CYS A 33 -12.66 -11.76 2.26
CA CYS A 33 -14.10 -11.89 1.96
C CYS A 33 -15.00 -11.31 3.07
N GLY A 34 -14.45 -10.99 4.24
CA GLY A 34 -15.22 -10.47 5.37
C GLY A 34 -14.37 -10.35 6.64
N ARG A 35 -15.03 -9.93 7.73
CA ARG A 35 -14.39 -9.70 9.03
C ARG A 35 -13.78 -10.96 9.65
N GLU A 36 -14.38 -12.12 9.38
CA GLU A 36 -13.88 -13.41 9.87
C GLU A 36 -12.47 -13.70 9.34
N HIS A 37 -12.31 -13.73 8.01
CA HIS A 37 -11.01 -13.96 7.38
C HIS A 37 -10.00 -12.86 7.71
N GLN A 38 -10.45 -11.61 7.83
CA GLN A 38 -9.57 -10.53 8.29
C GLN A 38 -9.01 -10.80 9.69
N THR A 39 -9.84 -11.23 10.64
CA THR A 39 -9.40 -11.53 12.01
C THR A 39 -8.44 -12.70 12.05
N THR A 40 -8.74 -13.77 11.30
CA THR A 40 -7.88 -14.97 11.20
C THR A 40 -6.54 -14.66 10.54
N HIS A 41 -6.53 -13.82 9.50
CA HIS A 41 -5.31 -13.44 8.80
C HIS A 41 -4.53 -12.31 9.49
N PHE A 42 -5.15 -11.56 10.40
CA PHE A 42 -4.55 -10.40 11.05
C PHE A 42 -3.20 -10.69 11.71
N PRO A 43 -3.00 -11.78 12.49
CA PRO A 43 -1.70 -12.09 13.07
C PRO A 43 -0.60 -12.22 12.02
N ALA A 44 -0.90 -12.83 10.87
CA ALA A 44 0.07 -13.08 9.80
C ALA A 44 0.46 -11.80 9.06
N HIS A 45 -0.46 -10.84 8.86
CA HIS A 45 -0.14 -9.58 8.18
C HIS A 45 0.06 -8.38 9.10
N LYS A 46 -0.03 -8.52 10.43
CA LYS A 46 0.08 -7.41 11.40
C LYS A 46 1.34 -6.57 11.21
N ALA A 47 2.49 -7.20 11.02
CA ALA A 47 3.77 -6.49 10.82
C ALA A 47 3.77 -5.68 9.52
N LEU A 48 3.33 -6.28 8.42
CA LEU A 48 3.17 -5.63 7.12
C LEU A 48 2.14 -4.48 7.20
N CYS A 49 1.00 -4.73 7.87
CA CYS A 49 -0.10 -3.79 8.06
C CYS A 49 0.41 -2.49 8.70
N ARG A 50 1.18 -2.61 9.79
CA ARG A 50 1.77 -1.47 10.49
C ARG A 50 2.76 -0.70 9.61
N ARG A 51 3.62 -1.40 8.87
CA ARG A 51 4.59 -0.77 7.97
C ARG A 51 3.89 0.00 6.85
N ILE A 52 2.95 -0.62 6.16
CA ILE A 52 2.19 0.02 5.07
C ILE A 52 1.37 1.19 5.61
N LYS A 53 0.73 1.04 6.77
CA LYS A 53 0.02 2.14 7.41
C LYS A 53 0.94 3.33 7.63
N LYS A 54 2.13 3.13 8.22
CA LYS A 54 3.09 4.21 8.45
C LYS A 54 3.51 4.92 7.15
N MET A 55 3.79 4.17 6.09
CA MET A 55 4.16 4.76 4.78
C MET A 55 3.00 5.55 4.16
N ARG A 56 1.77 5.07 4.32
CA ARG A 56 0.57 5.78 3.87
C ARG A 56 0.32 7.05 4.67
N ASP A 57 0.40 6.97 5.99
CA ASP A 57 0.19 8.12 6.87
C ASP A 57 1.20 9.23 6.54
N LEU A 58 2.48 8.87 6.30
CA LEU A 58 3.50 9.82 5.84
C LEU A 58 3.13 10.43 4.47
N MET A 59 2.79 9.61 3.47
CA MET A 59 2.37 10.12 2.17
C MET A 59 1.17 11.08 2.26
N GLU A 60 0.22 10.79 3.15
CA GLU A 60 -0.97 11.62 3.36
C GLU A 60 -0.65 12.94 4.06
N GLN A 61 0.26 12.92 5.02
CA GLN A 61 0.80 14.13 5.65
C GLN A 61 1.49 15.04 4.63
N GLU A 62 2.42 14.49 3.86
CA GLU A 62 3.14 15.25 2.82
C GLU A 62 2.17 15.76 1.74
N ALA A 63 1.13 15.00 1.42
CA ALA A 63 0.08 15.46 0.49
C ALA A 63 -0.74 16.62 1.08
N HIS A 64 -0.96 16.63 2.39
CA HIS A 64 -1.62 17.74 3.06
C HIS A 64 -0.74 18.99 3.04
N GLU A 65 0.56 18.86 3.26
CA GLU A 65 1.52 19.97 3.18
C GLU A 65 1.57 20.56 1.77
N VAL A 66 1.67 19.72 0.72
CA VAL A 66 1.69 20.20 -0.67
C VAL A 66 0.36 20.85 -1.09
N ARG A 67 -0.79 20.41 -0.57
CA ARG A 67 -2.10 21.03 -0.86
C ARG A 67 -2.27 22.39 -0.21
N ASN A 68 -1.73 22.56 1.00
CA ASN A 68 -1.88 23.78 1.80
C ASN A 68 -0.61 24.64 1.79
N ALA A 69 0.32 24.39 0.88
CA ALA A 69 1.50 25.23 0.73
C ALA A 69 1.08 26.61 0.22
N ASP A 70 1.52 27.65 0.94
CA ASP A 70 1.40 29.03 0.49
C ASP A 70 2.36 29.28 -0.68
N GLU A 71 2.02 30.25 -1.53
CA GLU A 71 2.89 30.66 -2.62
C GLU A 71 4.13 31.38 -2.09
N ASP A 72 5.32 30.88 -2.41
CA ASP A 72 6.60 31.57 -2.18
C ASP A 72 7.47 31.54 -3.45
N ASP A 73 8.58 32.29 -3.45
CA ASP A 73 9.49 32.43 -4.59
C ASP A 73 9.98 31.09 -5.20
N TRP A 74 9.85 29.98 -4.46
CA TRP A 74 10.32 28.65 -4.84
C TRP A 74 9.22 27.58 -4.85
N THR A 75 8.02 27.91 -4.36
CA THR A 75 6.95 26.96 -4.07
C THR A 75 5.62 27.49 -4.60
N PRO A 76 5.06 26.84 -5.64
CA PRO A 76 3.75 27.22 -6.15
C PRO A 76 2.65 26.76 -5.18
N ALA A 77 1.63 27.61 -5.01
CA ALA A 77 0.44 27.24 -4.26
C ALA A 77 -0.27 26.03 -4.90
N ASN A 78 -0.66 25.08 -4.05
CA ASN A 78 -1.35 23.84 -4.42
C ASN A 78 -0.78 23.16 -5.69
N ALA A 79 0.49 22.74 -5.61
CA ALA A 79 1.23 22.17 -6.74
C ALA A 79 0.55 20.96 -7.42
N PHE A 80 -0.42 20.30 -6.75
CA PHE A 80 -1.16 19.16 -7.31
C PHE A 80 -2.02 19.52 -8.52
N GLU A 81 -2.64 20.71 -8.52
CA GLU A 81 -3.55 21.13 -9.59
C GLU A 81 -2.86 21.99 -10.63
N THR A 82 -1.88 22.79 -10.20
CA THR A 82 -1.25 23.83 -11.02
C THR A 82 -0.08 23.33 -11.87
N HIS A 83 0.53 22.19 -11.52
CA HIS A 83 1.78 21.71 -12.14
C HIS A 83 1.79 20.24 -12.57
N ALA A 84 0.72 19.79 -13.24
CA ALA A 84 0.71 18.48 -13.89
C ALA A 84 1.89 18.34 -14.88
N GLY A 85 2.66 17.25 -14.78
CA GLY A 85 3.84 16.99 -15.62
C GLY A 85 5.16 17.61 -15.14
N ASN A 86 5.12 18.73 -14.41
CA ASN A 86 6.31 19.32 -13.77
C ASN A 86 6.39 19.05 -12.27
N PHE A 87 5.40 18.36 -11.70
CA PHE A 87 5.26 18.11 -10.28
C PHE A 87 6.53 17.60 -9.60
N TRP A 88 7.24 16.60 -10.15
CA TRP A 88 8.48 16.06 -9.56
C TRP A 88 9.68 17.02 -9.62
N LYS A 89 9.63 18.06 -10.46
CA LYS A 89 10.72 19.06 -10.59
C LYS A 89 10.66 20.12 -9.49
N ILE A 90 9.53 20.28 -8.83
CA ILE A 90 9.33 21.23 -7.73
C ILE A 90 9.95 20.63 -6.46
N HIS A 91 10.84 21.35 -5.80
CA HIS A 91 11.56 20.79 -4.64
C HIS A 91 10.63 20.43 -3.48
N SER A 92 9.63 21.26 -3.21
CA SER A 92 8.68 21.07 -2.11
C SER A 92 7.77 19.85 -2.26
N THR A 93 7.57 19.32 -3.47
CA THR A 93 6.74 18.13 -3.73
C THR A 93 7.54 16.82 -3.67
N ARG A 94 8.89 16.90 -3.66
CA ARG A 94 9.79 15.74 -3.64
C ARG A 94 9.60 14.85 -2.41
N PRO A 95 9.37 15.39 -1.18
CA PRO A 95 9.04 14.58 -0.02
C PRO A 95 7.80 13.73 -0.22
N TYR A 96 6.67 14.31 -0.65
CA TYR A 96 5.44 13.58 -0.99
C TYR A 96 5.72 12.49 -2.03
N MET A 97 6.43 12.82 -3.11
CA MET A 97 6.66 11.85 -4.15
C MET A 97 7.62 10.73 -3.72
N SER A 98 8.61 11.02 -2.86
CA SER A 98 9.47 10.01 -2.25
C SER A 98 8.65 9.06 -1.37
N ALA A 99 7.79 9.59 -0.50
CA ALA A 99 6.89 8.80 0.33
C ALA A 99 5.94 7.93 -0.51
N LYS A 100 5.43 8.47 -1.62
CA LYS A 100 4.60 7.72 -2.58
C LYS A 100 5.38 6.58 -3.25
N MET A 101 6.62 6.82 -3.68
CA MET A 101 7.45 5.78 -4.28
C MET A 101 7.81 4.69 -3.28
N ASP A 102 8.09 5.06 -2.03
CA ASP A 102 8.36 4.10 -0.96
C ASP A 102 7.14 3.25 -0.62
N LEU A 103 5.94 3.86 -0.59
CA LEU A 103 4.70 3.12 -0.48
C LEU A 103 4.54 2.12 -1.64
N ILE A 104 4.71 2.56 -2.89
CA ILE A 104 4.61 1.69 -4.08
C ILE A 104 5.62 0.54 -4.02
N ARG A 105 6.88 0.82 -3.65
CA ARG A 105 7.93 -0.21 -3.52
C ARG A 105 7.68 -1.16 -2.35
N GLY A 106 7.15 -0.65 -1.24
CA GLY A 106 6.76 -1.44 -0.08
C GLY A 106 5.59 -2.36 -0.38
N LEU A 107 4.68 -1.90 -1.23
CA LEU A 107 3.58 -2.67 -1.78
C LEU A 107 4.08 -3.76 -2.77
N GLY A 108 5.01 -3.44 -3.68
CA GLY A 108 5.50 -4.39 -4.70
C GLY A 108 6.39 -5.53 -4.18
N ARG A 109 7.10 -5.35 -3.06
CA ARG A 109 8.01 -6.38 -2.50
C ARG A 109 7.30 -7.62 -1.93
N ASP A 110 5.99 -7.55 -1.69
CA ASP A 110 5.22 -8.66 -1.09
C ASP A 110 4.91 -9.80 -2.10
N ARG A 111 5.20 -9.60 -3.40
CA ARG A 111 5.03 -10.62 -4.45
C ARG A 111 6.02 -11.80 -4.33
N LEU A 112 7.22 -11.57 -3.79
CA LEU A 112 8.31 -12.55 -3.80
C LEU A 112 8.31 -13.54 -2.62
N VAL A 113 7.62 -13.22 -1.51
CA VAL A 113 7.63 -14.07 -0.31
C VAL A 113 6.60 -15.21 -0.36
N ARG A 114 5.65 -15.16 -1.31
CA ARG A 114 4.48 -16.07 -1.33
C ARG A 114 4.45 -17.10 -2.45
N SER A 115 5.46 -17.16 -3.32
CA SER A 115 5.55 -18.18 -4.37
C SER A 115 6.20 -19.50 -3.93
N VAL A 116 6.59 -19.64 -2.66
CA VAL A 116 7.08 -20.93 -2.12
C VAL A 116 5.96 -21.57 -1.27
N PRO A 117 5.32 -22.65 -1.73
CA PRO A 117 4.38 -23.39 -0.90
C PRO A 117 5.09 -23.93 0.35
N SER A 118 4.46 -23.77 1.51
CA SER A 118 5.02 -24.12 2.82
C SER A 118 5.16 -25.63 3.07
N SER A 119 4.95 -26.47 2.06
CA SER A 119 5.03 -27.94 2.14
C SER A 119 6.45 -28.50 2.03
N GLU A 120 7.44 -27.75 1.55
CA GLU A 120 8.81 -28.29 1.32
C GLU A 120 9.83 -28.03 2.45
N ARG A 121 9.41 -27.50 3.61
CA ARG A 121 10.34 -27.26 4.74
C ARG A 121 10.51 -28.41 5.73
N LYS A 122 9.93 -29.59 5.48
CA LYS A 122 10.01 -30.74 6.41
C LYS A 122 10.79 -31.97 5.92
N HIS A 123 11.48 -31.91 4.78
CA HIS A 123 12.25 -33.05 4.25
C HIS A 123 13.71 -32.76 3.90
N ALA A 124 14.37 -31.87 4.65
CA ALA A 124 15.82 -31.65 4.51
C ALA A 124 16.58 -31.61 5.86
N GLN A 125 16.01 -32.22 6.90
CA GLN A 125 16.74 -32.57 8.12
C GLN A 125 16.30 -33.98 8.54
N SER A 126 16.87 -34.98 7.89
CA SER A 126 17.07 -36.30 8.49
C SER A 126 18.26 -36.97 7.82
#